data_AF-A0A7W0QUS2-F1
#
_entry.id   AF-A0A7W0QUS2-F1
#
_cell.length_a   1.000
_cell.length_b   1.000
_cell.length_c   1.000
_cell.angle_alpha   90.00
_cell.angle_beta   90.00
_cell.angle_gamma   90.00
#
_symmetry.space_group_name_H-M   'P 1'
#
loop_
_entity.id
_entity.type
_entity.pdbx_description
1 polymer ?
#
loop_
_entity_poly.entity_id
_entity_poly.type
_entity_poly.pdbx_seq_one_letter_code
_entity_poly.pdbx_strand_id
1 'polypeptide(L)'
;MDLSVRVNPVLDVARESAHAVDATASFPAQTVTTLRESGLLGLTLPTEVGGLGGGPQDLVNVMSSLAGACGSTAMIYLMHVSAAMSVAAAPPPGLPDLLPGMASGDKLGSLAFSEAGSRSHFWAPV
;
A
#
# COMPACT_ATOMS: atom_id res chain seq x y z
N MET A 1 15.55 7.31 -4.37
CA MET A 1 15.62 6.58 -5.67
C MET A 1 14.80 7.33 -6.70
N ASP A 2 15.13 7.29 -8.00
CA ASP A 2 14.19 7.82 -9.01
C ASP A 2 13.04 6.81 -9.20
N LEU A 3 11.85 7.20 -8.74
CA LEU A 3 10.62 6.40 -8.79
C LEU A 3 9.66 6.86 -9.89
N SER A 4 10.02 7.90 -10.66
CA SER A 4 9.15 8.49 -11.67
C SER A 4 8.60 7.45 -12.66
N VAL A 5 9.45 6.53 -13.12
CA VAL A 5 9.10 5.46 -14.07
C VAL A 5 8.05 4.50 -13.51
N ARG A 6 8.01 4.34 -12.18
CA ARG A 6 7.09 3.42 -11.48
C ARG A 6 5.80 4.14 -11.10
N VAL A 7 5.89 5.38 -10.63
CA VAL A 7 4.72 6.12 -10.11
C VAL A 7 3.89 6.73 -11.23
N ASN A 8 4.49 7.23 -12.31
CA ASN A 8 3.75 7.95 -13.36
C ASN A 8 2.64 7.11 -14.00
N PRO A 9 2.86 5.84 -14.41
CA PRO A 9 1.78 5.01 -14.95
C PRO A 9 0.63 4.80 -13.95
N VAL A 10 0.95 4.66 -12.67
CA VAL A 10 -0.06 4.54 -11.61
C VAL A 10 -0.88 5.82 -11.49
N LEU A 11 -0.22 6.99 -11.55
CA LEU A 11 -0.90 8.29 -11.45
C LEU A 11 -1.84 8.54 -12.63
N ASP A 12 -1.48 8.12 -13.83
CA ASP A 12 -2.32 8.27 -15.02
C ASP A 12 -3.63 7.49 -14.85
N VAL A 13 -3.54 6.21 -14.47
CA VAL A 13 -4.71 5.35 -14.19
C VAL A 13 -5.51 5.84 -12.97
N ALA A 14 -4.83 6.31 -11.93
CA ALA A 14 -5.47 6.85 -10.73
C ALA A 14 -6.32 8.08 -11.07
N ARG A 15 -5.77 9.04 -11.83
CA ARG A 15 -6.48 10.26 -12.22
C ARG A 15 -7.69 9.99 -13.11
N GLU A 16 -7.55 9.08 -14.07
CA GLU A 16 -8.64 8.71 -14.97
C GLU A 16 -9.84 8.10 -14.21
N SER A 17 -9.55 7.26 -13.21
CA SER A 17 -10.58 6.51 -12.48
C SER A 17 -11.08 7.21 -11.20
N ALA A 18 -10.40 8.26 -10.71
CA ALA A 18 -10.63 8.84 -9.39
C ALA A 18 -12.09 9.27 -9.13
N HIS A 19 -12.70 10.00 -10.07
CA HIS A 19 -14.06 10.49 -9.91
C HIS A 19 -15.09 9.36 -9.88
N ALA A 20 -14.92 8.34 -10.75
CA ALA A 20 -15.82 7.20 -10.78
C ALA A 20 -15.72 6.39 -9.48
N VAL A 21 -14.49 6.12 -9.03
CA VAL A 21 -14.20 5.41 -7.77
C VAL A 21 -14.89 6.08 -6.57
N ASP A 22 -14.81 7.40 -6.48
CA ASP A 22 -15.47 8.17 -5.42
C ASP A 22 -16.99 8.11 -5.53
N ALA A 23 -17.54 8.47 -6.69
CA ALA A 23 -18.98 8.55 -6.91
C ALA A 23 -19.72 7.21 -6.72
N THR A 24 -19.04 6.09 -7.01
CA THR A 24 -19.62 4.75 -6.89
C THR A 24 -19.11 3.96 -5.68
N ALA A 25 -18.31 4.58 -4.80
CA ALA A 25 -17.68 3.92 -3.65
C ALA A 25 -17.00 2.58 -4.01
N SER A 26 -16.40 2.51 -5.20
CA SER A 26 -15.88 1.26 -5.76
C SER A 26 -14.39 1.09 -5.50
N PHE A 27 -13.94 -0.15 -5.37
CA PHE A 27 -12.50 -0.42 -5.22
C PHE A 27 -11.75 -0.07 -6.52
N PRO A 28 -10.65 0.69 -6.48
CA PRO A 28 -9.87 1.11 -7.66
C PRO A 28 -9.00 -0.04 -8.20
N ALA A 29 -9.63 -1.10 -8.69
CA ALA A 29 -8.97 -2.35 -9.07
C ALA A 29 -7.85 -2.16 -10.10
N GLN A 30 -8.10 -1.37 -11.15
CA GLN A 30 -7.11 -1.11 -12.21
C GLN A 30 -5.88 -0.36 -11.67
N THR A 31 -6.09 0.66 -10.83
CA THR A 31 -5.01 1.40 -10.19
C THR A 31 -4.18 0.52 -9.26
N VAL A 32 -4.84 -0.37 -8.50
CA VAL A 32 -4.15 -1.33 -7.62
C VAL A 32 -3.38 -2.39 -8.42
N THR A 33 -3.89 -2.83 -9.56
CA THR A 33 -3.12 -3.68 -10.49
C THR A 33 -1.89 -2.95 -11.02
N THR A 34 -2.02 -1.68 -11.38
CA THR A 34 -0.87 -0.88 -11.84
C THR A 34 0.14 -0.67 -10.71
N LEU A 35 -0.32 -0.48 -9.47
CA LEU A 35 0.56 -0.44 -8.28
C LEU A 35 1.35 -1.74 -8.12
N ARG A 36 0.71 -2.89 -8.33
CA ARG A 36 1.37 -4.21 -8.30
C ARG A 36 2.46 -4.30 -9.36
N GLU A 37 2.13 -4.01 -10.60
CA GLU A 37 3.06 -4.05 -11.74
C GLU A 37 4.24 -3.08 -11.58
N SER A 38 4.00 -1.93 -10.95
CA SER A 38 5.04 -0.94 -10.65
C SER A 38 6.05 -1.38 -9.58
N GLY A 39 5.73 -2.43 -8.79
CA GLY A 39 6.52 -2.85 -7.62
C GLY A 39 6.44 -1.92 -6.41
N LEU A 40 5.62 -0.86 -6.46
CA LEU A 40 5.53 0.12 -5.38
C LEU A 40 4.90 -0.45 -4.11
N LEU A 41 4.11 -1.53 -4.19
CA LEU A 41 3.53 -2.21 -3.02
C LEU A 41 4.62 -2.76 -2.07
N GLY A 42 5.76 -3.20 -2.62
CA GLY A 42 6.94 -3.59 -1.87
C GLY A 42 7.95 -2.46 -1.63
N LEU A 43 7.58 -1.17 -1.79
CA LEU A 43 8.53 -0.05 -1.82
C LEU A 43 9.51 -0.07 -0.63
N THR A 44 9.01 -0.20 0.60
CA THR A 44 9.81 -0.12 1.82
C THR A 44 10.33 -1.47 2.30
N LEU A 45 10.01 -2.56 1.60
CA LEU A 45 10.48 -3.89 1.96
C LEU A 45 11.91 -4.15 1.43
N PRO A 46 12.68 -5.01 2.10
CA PRO A 46 14.02 -5.37 1.66
C PRO A 46 14.02 -6.02 0.27
N THR A 47 15.11 -5.84 -0.48
CA THR A 47 15.27 -6.41 -1.82
C THR A 47 15.32 -7.93 -1.81
N GLU A 48 15.77 -8.55 -0.70
CA GLU A 48 15.90 -10.00 -0.52
C GLU A 48 14.54 -10.71 -0.53
N VAL A 49 13.47 -9.98 -0.23
CA VAL A 49 12.08 -10.47 -0.27
C VAL A 49 11.32 -9.91 -1.48
N GLY A 50 12.01 -9.31 -2.44
CA GLY A 50 11.41 -8.74 -3.65
C GLY A 50 10.90 -7.30 -3.52
N GLY A 51 11.23 -6.60 -2.43
CA GLY A 51 10.93 -5.18 -2.26
C GLY A 51 11.90 -4.25 -3.00
N LEU A 52 11.70 -2.94 -2.87
CA LEU A 52 12.55 -1.91 -3.51
C LEU A 52 13.58 -1.27 -2.56
N GLY A 53 13.55 -1.59 -1.26
CA GLY A 53 14.49 -1.04 -0.27
C GLY A 53 14.39 0.47 -0.06
N GLY A 54 13.25 1.07 -0.42
CA GLY A 54 13.00 2.51 -0.30
C GLY A 54 12.87 2.97 1.15
N GLY A 55 13.28 4.22 1.40
CA GLY A 55 13.22 4.83 2.73
C GLY A 55 11.95 5.65 2.97
N PRO A 56 11.83 6.29 4.15
CA PRO A 56 10.69 7.15 4.48
C PRO A 56 10.47 8.31 3.47
N GLN A 57 11.55 8.87 2.91
CA GLN A 57 11.43 9.93 1.89
C GLN A 57 10.80 9.41 0.60
N ASP A 58 11.20 8.21 0.14
CA ASP A 58 10.62 7.58 -1.04
C ASP A 58 9.13 7.30 -0.82
N LEU A 59 8.75 6.79 0.36
CA LEU A 59 7.36 6.55 0.74
C LEU A 59 6.53 7.83 0.74
N VAL A 60 7.02 8.90 1.37
CA VAL A 60 6.32 10.20 1.40
C VAL A 60 6.11 10.73 -0.01
N ASN A 61 7.13 10.67 -0.88
CA ASN A 61 7.01 11.17 -2.25
C ASN A 61 5.95 10.42 -3.07
N VAL A 62 5.91 9.08 -2.96
CA VAL A 62 4.90 8.25 -3.63
C VAL A 62 3.51 8.52 -3.03
N MET A 63 3.39 8.53 -1.70
CA MET A 63 2.14 8.82 -1.00
C MET A 63 1.56 10.18 -1.39
N SER A 64 2.36 11.24 -1.39
CA SER A 64 1.92 12.59 -1.77
C SER A 64 1.43 12.65 -3.21
N SER A 65 2.12 11.95 -4.12
CA SER A 65 1.73 11.90 -5.53
C SER A 65 0.40 11.16 -5.72
N LEU A 66 0.25 9.99 -5.08
CA LEU A 66 -0.99 9.20 -5.13
C LEU A 66 -2.16 9.96 -4.50
N ALA A 67 -1.94 10.61 -3.34
CA ALA A 67 -2.99 11.36 -2.64
C ALA A 67 -3.51 12.53 -3.48
N GLY A 68 -2.63 13.19 -4.24
CA GLY A 68 -3.03 14.23 -5.19
C GLY A 68 -3.77 13.72 -6.42
N ALA A 69 -3.70 12.43 -6.74
CA ALA A 69 -4.37 11.80 -7.88
C ALA A 69 -5.70 11.12 -7.48
N CYS A 70 -5.69 10.29 -6.44
CA CYS A 70 -6.86 9.60 -5.91
C CYS A 70 -6.65 9.25 -4.43
N GLY A 71 -7.44 9.87 -3.55
CA GLY A 71 -7.38 9.65 -2.10
C GLY A 71 -7.63 8.19 -1.70
N SER A 72 -8.58 7.51 -2.33
CA SER A 72 -8.89 6.10 -2.07
C SER A 72 -7.71 5.18 -2.38
N THR A 73 -7.04 5.40 -3.53
CA THR A 73 -5.82 4.66 -3.89
C THR A 73 -4.70 4.92 -2.88
N ALA A 74 -4.49 6.18 -2.50
CA ALA A 74 -3.45 6.53 -1.54
C ALA A 74 -3.69 5.86 -0.18
N MET A 75 -4.94 5.79 0.28
CA MET A 75 -5.28 5.10 1.53
C MET A 75 -5.04 3.59 1.43
N ILE A 76 -5.47 2.93 0.34
CA ILE A 76 -5.20 1.50 0.11
C ILE A 76 -3.69 1.23 0.12
N TYR A 77 -2.91 2.07 -0.57
CA TYR A 77 -1.46 1.96 -0.62
C TYR A 77 -0.82 2.12 0.77
N LEU A 78 -1.22 3.15 1.54
CA LEU A 78 -0.71 3.39 2.89
C LEU A 78 -1.00 2.21 3.83
N MET A 79 -2.23 1.70 3.82
CA MET A 79 -2.63 0.57 4.67
C MET A 79 -1.84 -0.69 4.33
N HIS A 80 -1.64 -0.94 3.03
CA HIS A 80 -0.84 -2.06 2.56
C HIS A 80 0.62 -1.96 3.05
N VAL A 81 1.28 -0.83 2.76
CA VAL A 81 2.70 -0.62 3.14
C VAL A 81 2.85 -0.70 4.66
N SER A 82 1.93 -0.13 5.43
CA SER A 82 1.97 -0.19 6.89
C SER A 82 1.85 -1.63 7.41
N ALA A 83 0.91 -2.41 6.86
CA ALA A 83 0.77 -3.83 7.19
C ALA A 83 2.02 -4.64 6.80
N ALA A 84 2.58 -4.38 5.62
CA ALA A 84 3.79 -5.04 5.14
C ALA A 84 4.99 -4.76 6.05
N MET A 85 5.15 -3.51 6.50
CA MET A 85 6.17 -3.12 7.47
C MET A 85 5.97 -3.78 8.83
N SER A 86 4.72 -3.92 9.31
CA SER A 86 4.44 -4.66 10.55
C SER A 86 4.83 -6.14 10.44
N VAL A 87 4.49 -6.79 9.31
CA VAL A 87 4.88 -8.18 9.03
C VAL A 87 6.41 -8.32 8.91
N ALA A 88 7.09 -7.35 8.27
CA ALA A 88 8.55 -7.36 8.18
C ALA A 88 9.22 -7.23 9.55
N ALA A 89 8.66 -6.40 10.43
CA ALA A 89 9.18 -6.19 11.78
C ALA A 89 8.94 -7.39 12.71
N ALA A 90 7.84 -8.11 12.51
CA ALA A 90 7.48 -9.30 13.29
C ALA A 90 6.89 -10.39 12.37
N PRO A 91 7.72 -11.15 11.64
CA PRO A 91 7.24 -12.17 10.72
C PRO A 91 6.43 -13.25 11.46
N PRO A 92 5.19 -13.54 11.02
CA PRO A 92 4.38 -14.56 11.66
C PRO A 92 4.96 -15.97 11.42
N PRO A 93 5.01 -16.83 12.46
CA PRO A 93 5.49 -18.20 12.31
C PRO A 93 4.60 -18.99 11.36
N GLY A 94 5.20 -19.84 10.52
CA GLY A 94 4.48 -20.71 9.59
C GLY A 94 3.98 -20.04 8.30
N LEU A 95 4.33 -18.78 8.04
CA LEU A 95 3.94 -18.04 6.84
C LEU A 95 5.16 -17.47 6.08
N PRO A 96 6.08 -18.32 5.57
CA PRO A 96 7.31 -17.87 4.92
C PRO A 96 7.05 -17.02 3.65
N ASP A 97 5.95 -17.27 2.95
CA ASP A 97 5.61 -16.60 1.68
C ASP A 97 4.74 -15.34 1.86
N LEU A 98 4.43 -14.96 3.10
CA LEU A 98 3.59 -13.78 3.35
C LEU A 98 4.32 -12.52 2.89
N LEU A 99 5.52 -12.29 3.39
CA LEU A 99 6.27 -11.07 3.12
C LEU A 99 6.66 -10.92 1.63
N PRO A 100 7.18 -11.97 0.95
CA PRO A 100 7.39 -11.91 -0.51
C PRO A 100 6.10 -11.68 -1.29
N GLY A 101 4.98 -12.29 -0.87
CA GLY A 101 3.68 -12.06 -1.51
C GLY A 101 3.12 -10.65 -1.30
N MET A 102 3.45 -10.01 -0.18
CA MET A 102 3.12 -8.60 0.05
C MET A 102 4.02 -7.70 -0.80
N ALA A 103 5.32 -8.01 -0.90
CA ALA A 103 6.26 -7.26 -1.74
C ALA A 103 5.87 -7.29 -3.22
N SER A 104 5.48 -8.45 -3.76
CA SER A 104 5.01 -8.58 -5.14
C SER A 104 3.62 -7.96 -5.35
N GLY A 105 2.84 -7.76 -4.27
CA GLY A 105 1.46 -7.31 -4.31
C GLY A 105 0.44 -8.41 -4.61
N ASP A 106 0.85 -9.69 -4.67
CA ASP A 106 -0.06 -10.85 -4.77
C ASP A 106 -0.95 -10.96 -3.53
N LYS A 107 -0.44 -10.50 -2.38
CA LYS A 107 -1.16 -10.45 -1.11
C LYS A 107 -1.29 -9.00 -0.67
N LEU A 108 -2.49 -8.45 -0.76
CA LEU A 108 -2.78 -7.14 -0.16
C LEU A 108 -3.07 -7.29 1.33
N GLY A 109 -2.31 -6.60 2.18
CA GLY A 109 -2.59 -6.48 3.61
C GLY A 109 -3.25 -5.16 3.99
N SER A 110 -3.74 -5.12 5.22
CA SER A 110 -4.23 -3.93 5.92
C SER A 110 -4.05 -4.12 7.42
N LEU A 111 -4.34 -3.09 8.21
CA LEU A 111 -4.28 -3.10 9.66
C LEU A 111 -5.71 -3.13 10.22
N ALA A 112 -6.02 -4.15 11.01
CA ALA A 112 -7.32 -4.33 11.65
C ALA A 112 -7.21 -4.01 13.16
N PHE A 113 -7.18 -2.73 13.49
CA PHE A 113 -7.07 -2.25 14.88
C PHE A 113 -8.36 -1.64 15.43
N SER A 114 -9.15 -0.99 14.56
CA SER A 114 -10.32 -0.23 14.98
C SER A 114 -11.51 -1.15 15.25
N GLU A 115 -12.12 -0.96 16.42
CA GLU A 115 -13.35 -1.62 16.85
C GLU A 115 -14.37 -0.55 17.25
N ALA A 116 -15.66 -0.89 17.22
CA ALA A 116 -16.73 0.09 17.50
C ALA A 116 -16.58 0.74 18.89
N GLY A 117 -16.04 0.02 19.87
CA GLY A 117 -15.86 0.51 21.24
C GLY A 117 -14.51 1.18 21.51
N SER A 118 -13.45 0.89 20.73
CA SER A 118 -12.08 1.30 21.08
C SER A 118 -11.80 2.76 20.71
N ARG A 119 -12.49 3.30 19.68
CA ARG A 119 -12.24 4.66 19.16
C ARG A 119 -10.74 4.86 18.90
N SER A 120 -10.11 5.84 19.55
CA SER A 120 -8.68 6.12 19.43
C SER A 120 -7.80 5.28 20.37
N HIS A 121 -8.40 4.45 21.24
CA HIS A 121 -7.70 3.55 22.16
C HIS A 121 -7.39 2.21 21.49
N PHE A 122 -6.72 2.23 20.34
CA PHE A 122 -6.41 1.02 19.56
C PHE A 122 -5.51 0.02 20.31
N TRP A 123 -4.93 0.40 21.45
CA TRP A 123 -4.17 -0.49 22.35
C TRP A 123 -5.05 -1.26 23.35
N ALA A 124 -6.35 -0.95 23.43
CA ALA A 124 -7.31 -1.59 24.31
C ALA A 124 -8.40 -2.27 23.47
N PRO A 125 -8.23 -3.57 23.12
CA PRO A 125 -9.24 -4.31 22.38
C PRO A 125 -10.52 -4.45 23.22
N VAL A 126 -11.68 -4.38 22.56
CA VAL A 126 -13.02 -4.36 23.17
C VAL A 126 -14.03 -5.25 22.46
#